data_AF-A0A674I492-F1
#
_entry.id   AF-A0A674I492-F1
#
_cell.length_a   1.000
_cell.length_b   1.000
_cell.length_c   1.000
_cell.angle_alpha   90.00
_cell.angle_beta   90.00
_cell.angle_gamma   90.00
#
_symmetry.space_group_name_H-M   'P 1'
#
loop_
_entity.id
_entity.type
_entity.pdbx_description
1 polymer ?
#
loop_
_entity_poly.entity_id
_entity_poly.type
_entity_poly.pdbx_seq_one_letter_code
_entity_poly.pdbx_strand_id
1 'polypeptide(L)'
;DSPAMSAGDWSRLLEELSPCLFAESLVMVSESGQPLGHFSISVQPACYEEQGGQEEDCYLVHAASQGTINEVPCGSSITGRSCTPALHTSLCCICSRLQFRAHPLDRKTHVVKRGGRLVVTKIIEEGEHEVQTQSVSYNCASLHGLISEAANLLVLRVLARRRAVPQNTTFLAFDTEARVCTSTYTAMGFQKQLVGMTEVEVFVIERAVCPDEGIPMTWQFYFLSDGHLARRVQVGSPATMLLQQLPVLIDVDEVEPRPVFKKKPLDWEEDVQLYSQFLDRKVSWGLLYCLCHVCFHMELYFSLLQVPSQWSYPAGPRFPRAGFLQPQERMNPHPHIH
;
A
#
# COMPACT_ATOMS: atom_id res chain seq x y z
N ASP A 1 -15.47 -17.70 -19.29
CA ASP A 1 -15.95 -16.32 -19.39
C ASP A 1 -16.50 -15.89 -18.05
N SER A 2 -15.87 -14.89 -17.42
CA SER A 2 -16.40 -14.26 -16.21
C SER A 2 -17.26 -13.05 -16.62
N PRO A 3 -18.41 -12.79 -15.99
CA PRO A 3 -19.10 -11.52 -16.20
C PRO A 3 -18.22 -10.39 -15.64
N ALA A 4 -17.88 -9.41 -16.49
CA ALA A 4 -17.31 -8.17 -16.00
C ALA A 4 -18.38 -7.46 -15.14
N MET A 5 -18.02 -7.09 -13.92
CA MET A 5 -18.93 -6.32 -13.04
C MET A 5 -19.30 -5.01 -13.72
N SER A 6 -20.56 -4.61 -13.60
CA SER A 6 -21.09 -3.46 -14.31
C SER A 6 -20.61 -2.15 -13.68
N ALA A 7 -20.70 -1.04 -14.43
CA ALA A 7 -20.38 0.28 -13.90
C ALA A 7 -21.19 0.64 -12.63
N GLY A 8 -22.43 0.13 -12.50
CA GLY A 8 -23.25 0.34 -11.30
C GLY A 8 -22.77 -0.47 -10.08
N ASP A 9 -22.22 -1.66 -10.29
CA ASP A 9 -21.63 -2.46 -9.21
C ASP A 9 -20.35 -1.79 -8.66
N TRP A 10 -19.59 -1.12 -9.52
CA TRP A 10 -18.39 -0.37 -9.14
C TRP A 10 -18.70 0.90 -8.35
N SER A 11 -19.69 1.70 -8.75
CA SER A 11 -20.14 2.86 -7.96
C SER A 11 -20.54 2.43 -6.54
N ARG A 12 -21.31 1.35 -6.43
CA ARG A 12 -21.78 0.82 -5.15
C ARG A 12 -20.65 0.29 -4.25
N LEU A 13 -19.64 -0.37 -4.82
CA LEU A 13 -18.46 -0.80 -4.06
C LEU A 13 -17.65 0.38 -3.52
N LEU A 14 -17.50 1.45 -4.32
CA LEU A 14 -16.79 2.67 -3.93
C LEU A 14 -17.55 3.45 -2.84
N GLU A 15 -18.88 3.50 -2.92
CA GLU A 15 -19.78 4.07 -1.90
C GLU A 15 -19.66 3.34 -0.55
N GLU A 16 -19.50 2.01 -0.55
CA GLU A 16 -19.29 1.23 0.69
C GLU A 16 -17.87 1.37 1.25
N LEU A 17 -16.85 1.45 0.40
CA LEU A 17 -15.44 1.54 0.80
C LEU A 17 -15.04 2.95 1.27
N SER A 18 -15.56 4.01 0.65
CA SER A 18 -15.27 5.42 0.99
C SER A 18 -15.39 5.74 2.50
N PRO A 19 -16.51 5.43 3.19
CA PRO A 19 -16.65 5.67 4.62
C PRO A 19 -15.94 4.61 5.51
N CYS A 20 -15.16 3.70 4.92
CA CYS A 20 -14.21 2.83 5.64
C CYS A 20 -12.78 3.41 5.66
N LEU A 21 -12.52 4.57 5.03
CA LEU A 21 -11.18 5.15 4.84
C LEU A 21 -10.76 6.08 6.00
N PHE A 22 -10.69 5.53 7.21
CA PHE A 22 -10.28 6.24 8.41
C PHE A 22 -9.10 5.58 9.13
N ALA A 23 -8.44 6.34 10.01
CA ALA A 23 -7.43 5.86 10.93
C ALA A 23 -8.00 5.70 12.35
N GLU A 24 -7.57 4.66 13.05
CA GLU A 24 -8.02 4.32 14.41
C GLU A 24 -6.87 3.76 15.24
N SER A 25 -7.02 3.75 16.57
CA SER A 25 -6.02 3.21 17.48
C SER A 25 -6.66 2.63 18.76
N LEU A 26 -6.14 1.48 19.16
CA LEU A 26 -6.55 0.68 20.30
C LEU A 26 -5.35 0.49 21.23
N VAL A 27 -5.61 0.29 22.52
CA VAL A 27 -4.59 -0.11 23.50
C VAL A 27 -4.59 -1.63 23.64
N MET A 28 -3.40 -2.23 23.59
CA MET A 28 -3.20 -3.64 23.92
C MET A 28 -3.22 -3.78 25.44
N VAL A 29 -4.07 -4.67 25.97
CA VAL A 29 -4.15 -4.96 27.41
C VAL A 29 -4.03 -6.46 27.69
N SER A 30 -3.59 -6.79 28.91
CA SER A 30 -3.63 -8.15 29.47
C SER A 30 -5.06 -8.58 29.84
N GLU A 31 -5.24 -9.86 30.15
CA GLU A 31 -6.43 -10.40 30.83
C GLU A 31 -6.75 -9.65 32.15
N SER A 32 -5.73 -9.12 32.84
CA SER A 32 -5.85 -8.29 34.05
C SER A 32 -6.04 -6.79 33.77
N GLY A 33 -6.31 -6.41 32.51
CA GLY A 33 -6.56 -5.02 32.10
C GLY A 33 -5.35 -4.09 32.12
N GLN A 34 -4.14 -4.61 32.35
CA GLN A 34 -2.92 -3.80 32.38
C GLN A 34 -2.49 -3.44 30.94
N PRO A 35 -2.06 -2.19 30.67
CA PRO A 35 -1.62 -1.79 29.34
C PRO A 35 -0.30 -2.49 28.98
N LEU A 36 -0.31 -3.24 27.88
CA LEU A 36 0.84 -3.94 27.32
C LEU A 36 1.47 -3.21 26.13
N GLY A 37 0.72 -2.33 25.46
CA GLY A 37 1.17 -1.64 24.26
C GLY A 37 0.04 -0.96 23.48
N HIS A 38 0.24 -0.74 22.19
CA HIS A 38 -0.73 -0.11 21.30
C HIS A 38 -0.90 -0.89 19.98
N PHE A 39 -2.02 -0.65 19.31
CA PHE A 39 -2.33 -1.13 17.97
C PHE A 39 -3.02 -0.03 17.17
N SER A 40 -2.57 0.25 15.95
CA SER A 40 -3.17 1.24 15.06
C SER A 40 -3.49 0.66 13.69
N ILE A 41 -4.49 1.21 13.04
CA ILE A 41 -4.83 0.96 11.64
C ILE A 41 -5.03 2.33 10.96
N SER A 42 -4.47 2.54 9.78
CA SER A 42 -4.82 3.63 8.88
C SER A 42 -5.10 3.10 7.48
N VAL A 43 -6.08 3.69 6.82
CA VAL A 43 -6.42 3.41 5.42
C VAL A 43 -6.63 4.73 4.70
N GLN A 44 -6.00 4.89 3.55
CA GLN A 44 -6.11 6.09 2.71
C GLN A 44 -6.11 5.73 1.22
N PRO A 45 -6.72 6.56 0.35
CA PRO A 45 -6.52 6.47 -1.09
C PRO A 45 -5.04 6.55 -1.46
N ALA A 46 -4.65 5.81 -2.50
CA ALA A 46 -3.31 5.80 -3.06
C ALA A 46 -3.36 5.30 -4.51
N CYS A 47 -2.27 5.50 -5.25
CA CYS A 47 -2.09 4.88 -6.57
C CYS A 47 -1.09 3.72 -6.51
N TYR A 48 -1.19 2.80 -7.47
CA TYR A 48 -0.22 1.75 -7.72
C TYR A 48 0.10 1.62 -9.21
N GLU A 49 1.39 1.61 -9.55
CA GLU A 49 1.90 1.34 -10.90
C GLU A 49 2.65 0.00 -10.87
N GLU A 50 2.21 -0.98 -11.67
CA GLU A 50 3.05 -2.16 -11.97
C GLU A 50 4.09 -1.75 -13.04
N GLN A 51 5.31 -2.32 -13.00
CA GLN A 51 6.42 -1.84 -13.84
C GLN A 51 6.09 -1.87 -15.35
N GLY A 52 5.89 -0.70 -15.96
CA GLY A 52 5.50 -0.57 -17.36
C GLY A 52 4.00 -0.81 -17.64
N GLY A 53 3.16 -0.83 -16.60
CA GLY A 53 1.71 -0.88 -16.68
C GLY A 53 1.06 0.51 -16.67
N GLN A 54 -0.25 0.54 -16.45
CA GLN A 54 -1.00 1.76 -16.16
C GLN A 54 -1.08 1.96 -14.63
N GLU A 55 -1.20 3.21 -14.19
CA GLU A 55 -1.53 3.57 -12.81
C GLU A 55 -2.97 3.12 -12.46
N GLU A 56 -3.11 2.34 -11.37
CA GLU A 56 -4.36 1.82 -10.82
C GLU A 56 -4.71 2.54 -9.49
N ASP A 57 -5.97 2.96 -9.34
CA ASP A 57 -6.50 3.43 -8.05
C ASP A 57 -6.51 2.29 -7.02
N CYS A 58 -6.01 2.57 -5.80
CA CYS A 58 -5.90 1.58 -4.73
C CYS A 58 -6.08 2.20 -3.34
N TYR A 59 -6.07 1.35 -2.32
CA TYR A 59 -5.99 1.80 -0.92
C TYR A 59 -4.68 1.35 -0.29
N LEU A 60 -3.94 2.33 0.25
CA LEU A 60 -2.82 2.04 1.15
C LEU A 60 -3.37 1.79 2.55
N VAL A 61 -3.28 0.54 2.98
CA VAL A 61 -3.58 0.09 4.33
C VAL A 61 -2.26 -0.07 5.09
N HIS A 62 -2.17 0.54 6.27
CA HIS A 62 -1.11 0.29 7.24
C HIS A 62 -1.73 -0.11 8.58
N ALA A 63 -1.25 -1.18 9.21
CA ALA A 63 -1.65 -1.55 10.56
C ALA A 63 -0.43 -2.02 11.36
N ALA A 64 -0.25 -1.52 12.57
CA ALA A 64 0.91 -1.84 13.40
C ALA A 64 0.51 -2.11 14.85
N SER A 65 1.12 -3.13 15.45
CA SER A 65 1.11 -3.37 16.90
C SER A 65 2.52 -3.27 17.46
N GLN A 66 2.64 -2.67 18.65
CA GLN A 66 3.88 -2.69 19.43
C GLN A 66 3.54 -2.74 20.92
N GLY A 67 4.14 -3.66 21.64
CA GLY A 67 3.92 -3.86 23.07
C GLY A 67 4.84 -4.92 23.67
N THR A 68 4.55 -5.32 24.89
CA THR A 68 5.33 -6.31 25.64
C THR A 68 4.37 -7.36 26.21
N ILE A 69 4.57 -8.62 25.85
CA ILE A 69 3.78 -9.75 26.38
C ILE A 69 4.74 -10.63 27.21
N ASN A 70 4.40 -10.88 28.47
CA ASN A 70 5.23 -11.68 29.41
C ASN A 70 6.71 -11.20 29.47
N GLU A 71 6.92 -9.89 29.61
CA GLU A 71 8.23 -9.21 29.54
C GLU A 71 9.01 -9.32 28.21
N VAL A 72 8.46 -9.96 27.17
CA VAL A 72 9.06 -10.05 25.83
C VAL A 72 8.51 -8.93 24.93
N PRO A 73 9.36 -8.02 24.41
CA PRO A 73 8.92 -7.03 23.43
C PRO A 73 8.49 -7.70 22.13
N CYS A 74 7.31 -7.33 21.64
CA CYS A 74 6.67 -7.89 20.46
C CYS A 74 6.06 -6.78 19.60
N GLY A 75 6.04 -6.99 18.28
CA GLY A 75 5.32 -6.10 17.39
C GLY A 75 5.07 -6.72 16.02
N SER A 76 4.09 -6.18 15.31
CA SER A 76 3.81 -6.51 13.92
C SER A 76 3.49 -5.26 13.13
N SER A 77 3.76 -5.26 11.84
CA SER A 77 3.39 -4.18 10.92
C SER A 77 3.00 -4.77 9.57
N ILE A 78 1.78 -4.47 9.14
CA ILE A 78 1.21 -4.84 7.84
C ILE A 78 1.13 -3.54 7.02
N THR A 79 1.71 -3.53 5.83
CA THR A 79 1.62 -2.42 4.87
C THR A 79 1.25 -2.99 3.50
N GLY A 80 0.09 -2.65 2.96
CA GLY A 80 -0.36 -3.17 1.68
C GLY A 80 -1.13 -2.16 0.84
N ARG A 81 -0.94 -2.24 -0.48
CA ARG A 81 -1.78 -1.60 -1.50
C ARG A 81 -2.78 -2.63 -2.02
N SER A 82 -4.05 -2.41 -1.71
CA SER A 82 -5.16 -3.23 -2.19
C SER A 82 -5.73 -2.52 -3.42
N CYS A 83 -5.54 -3.06 -4.62
CA CYS A 83 -6.06 -2.43 -5.82
C CYS A 83 -7.58 -2.61 -5.90
N THR A 84 -8.28 -1.49 -6.09
CA THR A 84 -9.61 -1.52 -6.66
C THR A 84 -9.51 -1.98 -8.12
N PRO A 85 -10.53 -2.68 -8.65
CA PRO A 85 -11.87 -2.80 -8.09
C PRO A 85 -12.17 -4.18 -7.47
N ALA A 86 -11.30 -5.17 -7.62
CA ALA A 86 -11.51 -6.55 -7.12
C ALA A 86 -10.87 -6.86 -5.74
N LEU A 87 -10.37 -5.83 -5.03
CA LEU A 87 -9.53 -5.95 -3.82
C LEU A 87 -8.31 -6.88 -3.99
N HIS A 88 -7.83 -7.03 -5.23
CA HIS A 88 -6.68 -7.87 -5.51
C HIS A 88 -5.40 -7.28 -4.88
N THR A 89 -4.59 -8.17 -4.34
CA THR A 89 -3.33 -7.80 -3.67
C THR A 89 -2.23 -7.60 -4.69
N SER A 90 -2.03 -6.35 -5.12
CA SER A 90 -0.91 -5.99 -6.00
C SER A 90 0.41 -5.88 -5.24
N LEU A 91 0.37 -5.40 -3.99
CA LEU A 91 1.54 -5.36 -3.10
C LEU A 91 1.11 -5.47 -1.63
N CYS A 92 1.64 -6.43 -0.88
CA CYS A 92 1.49 -6.49 0.57
C CYS A 92 2.82 -6.87 1.25
N CYS A 93 3.10 -6.24 2.37
CA CYS A 93 4.26 -6.49 3.22
C CYS A 93 3.76 -6.77 4.64
N ILE A 94 4.16 -7.90 5.21
CA ILE A 94 3.82 -8.29 6.58
C ILE A 94 5.15 -8.52 7.30
N CYS A 95 5.42 -7.75 8.35
CA CYS A 95 6.57 -7.94 9.24
C CYS A 95 6.09 -8.23 10.66
N SER A 96 6.77 -9.13 11.35
CA SER A 96 6.48 -9.51 12.74
C SER A 96 7.80 -9.74 13.49
N ARG A 97 8.00 -9.01 14.57
CA ARG A 97 9.21 -8.99 15.40
C ARG A 97 8.92 -9.48 16.81
N LEU A 98 9.70 -10.44 17.28
CA LEU A 98 9.69 -10.94 18.66
C LEU A 98 11.12 -10.86 19.22
N GLN A 99 11.32 -10.08 20.28
CA GLN A 99 12.65 -9.85 20.86
C GLN A 99 12.85 -10.68 22.14
N PHE A 100 13.01 -12.00 21.99
CA PHE A 100 13.48 -12.83 23.10
C PHE A 100 14.93 -12.47 23.46
N ARG A 101 15.25 -12.44 24.76
CA ARG A 101 16.54 -11.93 25.29
C ARG A 101 17.79 -12.71 24.84
N ALA A 102 17.63 -13.91 24.26
CA ALA A 102 18.73 -14.74 23.75
C ALA A 102 18.72 -14.91 22.22
N HIS A 103 17.54 -14.93 21.59
CA HIS A 103 17.36 -15.12 20.16
C HIS A 103 16.24 -14.20 19.66
N PRO A 104 16.54 -12.96 19.23
CA PRO A 104 15.57 -12.15 18.52
C PRO A 104 15.13 -12.87 17.24
N LEU A 105 13.82 -12.83 16.96
CA LEU A 105 13.20 -13.41 15.78
C LEU A 105 12.46 -12.29 15.03
N ASP A 106 13.04 -11.82 13.93
CA ASP A 106 12.31 -10.99 12.95
C ASP A 106 11.86 -11.88 11.79
N ARG A 107 10.64 -11.65 11.33
CA ARG A 107 10.05 -12.35 10.20
C ARG A 107 9.39 -11.34 9.29
N LYS A 108 9.86 -11.29 8.05
CA LYS A 108 9.34 -10.44 6.98
C LYS A 108 8.68 -11.33 5.93
N THR A 109 7.60 -10.86 5.32
CA THR A 109 6.86 -11.58 4.27
C THR A 109 6.40 -10.58 3.24
N HIS A 110 7.02 -10.62 2.07
CA HIS A 110 6.76 -9.72 0.95
C HIS A 110 5.95 -10.43 -0.12
N VAL A 111 4.78 -9.90 -0.45
CA VAL A 111 3.83 -10.40 -1.44
C VAL A 111 3.75 -9.38 -2.57
N VAL A 112 4.26 -9.72 -3.75
CA VAL A 112 4.46 -8.78 -4.87
C VAL A 112 3.87 -9.35 -6.16
N LYS A 113 2.94 -8.63 -6.79
CA LYS A 113 2.45 -8.92 -8.15
C LYS A 113 3.54 -8.56 -9.16
N ARG A 114 3.85 -9.47 -10.08
CA ARG A 114 4.81 -9.29 -11.19
C ARG A 114 4.37 -10.12 -12.40
N GLY A 115 3.93 -9.48 -13.47
CA GLY A 115 3.72 -10.12 -14.79
C GLY A 115 2.73 -11.29 -14.75
N GLY A 116 1.60 -11.10 -14.07
CA GLY A 116 0.57 -12.14 -13.91
C GLY A 116 0.90 -13.24 -12.89
N ARG A 117 1.99 -13.11 -12.13
CA ARG A 117 2.32 -13.97 -11.00
C ARG A 117 2.32 -13.18 -9.69
N LEU A 118 2.00 -13.87 -8.60
CA LEU A 118 2.19 -13.36 -7.24
C LEU A 118 3.41 -14.04 -6.63
N VAL A 119 4.42 -13.27 -6.27
CA VAL A 119 5.66 -13.75 -5.64
C VAL A 119 5.57 -13.49 -4.15
N VAL A 120 5.69 -14.55 -3.35
CA VAL A 120 5.67 -14.51 -1.88
C VAL A 120 7.07 -14.87 -1.38
N THR A 121 7.77 -13.91 -0.80
CA THR A 121 9.11 -14.11 -0.22
C THR A 121 9.05 -13.94 1.29
N LYS A 122 9.29 -15.03 2.01
CA LYS A 122 9.41 -15.10 3.46
C LYS A 122 10.89 -15.00 3.84
N ILE A 123 11.22 -14.10 4.75
CA ILE A 123 12.55 -13.96 5.35
C ILE A 123 12.37 -14.16 6.85
N ILE A 124 13.17 -15.04 7.44
CA ILE A 124 13.25 -15.26 8.89
C ILE A 124 14.69 -14.94 9.30
N GLU A 125 14.84 -14.06 10.27
CA GLU A 125 16.11 -13.65 10.87
C GLU A 125 16.06 -14.07 12.34
N GLU A 126 16.87 -15.07 12.72
CA GLU A 126 16.94 -15.61 14.08
C GLU A 126 18.36 -15.44 14.66
N GLY A 127 18.44 -14.78 15.82
CA GLY A 127 19.73 -14.37 16.40
C GLY A 127 20.44 -13.30 15.56
N GLU A 128 21.77 -13.32 15.58
CA GLU A 128 22.61 -12.36 14.84
C GLU A 128 23.08 -12.89 13.47
N HIS A 129 22.86 -14.18 13.17
CA HIS A 129 23.55 -14.89 12.09
C HIS A 129 22.69 -15.83 11.23
N GLU A 130 21.52 -16.28 11.69
CA GLU A 130 20.68 -17.20 10.89
C GLU A 130 19.63 -16.44 10.09
N VAL A 131 19.78 -16.42 8.77
CA VAL A 131 18.82 -15.79 7.84
C VAL A 131 18.28 -16.82 6.86
N GLN A 132 17.06 -17.29 7.11
CA GLN A 132 16.36 -18.23 6.23
C GLN A 132 15.46 -17.44 5.25
N THR A 133 15.77 -17.50 3.96
CA THR A 133 14.92 -16.92 2.90
C THR A 133 14.26 -18.01 2.08
N GLN A 134 12.93 -17.94 1.97
CA GLN A 134 12.10 -18.84 1.16
C GLN A 134 11.27 -18.01 0.19
N SER A 135 11.10 -18.46 -1.05
CA SER A 135 10.28 -17.74 -2.04
C SER A 135 9.44 -18.71 -2.87
N VAL A 136 8.15 -18.41 -2.98
CA VAL A 136 7.16 -19.20 -3.73
C VAL A 136 6.45 -18.28 -4.73
N SER A 137 6.17 -18.78 -5.93
CA SER A 137 5.49 -18.02 -6.97
C SER A 137 4.22 -18.73 -7.43
N TYR A 138 3.10 -18.04 -7.28
CA TYR A 138 1.77 -18.49 -7.67
C TYR A 138 1.32 -17.78 -8.95
N ASN A 139 0.45 -18.42 -9.74
CA ASN A 139 -0.22 -17.77 -10.86
C ASN A 139 -1.38 -16.91 -10.34
N CYS A 140 -1.50 -15.64 -10.73
CA CYS A 140 -2.63 -14.80 -10.32
C CYS A 140 -3.99 -15.39 -10.75
N ALA A 141 -4.04 -16.11 -11.87
CA ALA A 141 -5.25 -16.77 -12.35
C ALA A 141 -5.76 -17.90 -11.42
N SER A 142 -4.88 -18.51 -10.60
CA SER A 142 -5.26 -19.50 -9.58
C SER A 142 -5.49 -18.88 -8.19
N LEU A 143 -5.46 -17.55 -8.06
CA LEU A 143 -5.64 -16.80 -6.82
C LEU A 143 -6.88 -15.90 -6.86
N HIS A 144 -7.87 -16.27 -7.66
CA HIS A 144 -9.15 -15.58 -7.69
C HIS A 144 -9.83 -15.66 -6.31
N GLY A 145 -10.19 -14.50 -5.74
CA GLY A 145 -10.71 -14.42 -4.36
C GLY A 145 -9.65 -14.45 -3.25
N LEU A 146 -8.36 -14.24 -3.57
CA LEU A 146 -7.30 -14.01 -2.57
C LEU A 146 -7.38 -12.61 -1.95
N ILE A 147 -7.51 -12.58 -0.64
CA ILE A 147 -7.54 -11.37 0.20
C ILE A 147 -6.32 -11.42 1.14
N SER A 148 -5.45 -10.40 1.05
CA SER A 148 -4.32 -10.25 1.97
C SER A 148 -4.76 -9.67 3.32
N GLU A 149 -3.91 -9.78 4.34
CA GLU A 149 -4.17 -9.21 5.67
C GLU A 149 -4.46 -7.70 5.63
N ALA A 150 -3.86 -6.97 4.69
CA ALA A 150 -4.16 -5.57 4.41
C ALA A 150 -5.60 -5.38 3.89
N ALA A 151 -5.98 -6.09 2.82
CA ALA A 151 -7.31 -6.02 2.24
C ALA A 151 -8.41 -6.51 3.20
N ASN A 152 -8.11 -7.52 4.03
CA ASN A 152 -9.01 -8.06 5.06
C ASN A 152 -9.50 -6.97 6.05
N LEU A 153 -8.67 -5.98 6.40
CA LEU A 153 -9.09 -4.92 7.31
C LEU A 153 -10.21 -4.05 6.70
N LEU A 154 -10.16 -3.77 5.39
CA LEU A 154 -11.25 -3.11 4.66
C LEU A 154 -12.49 -4.00 4.56
N VAL A 155 -12.33 -5.28 4.24
CA VAL A 155 -13.43 -6.25 4.14
C VAL A 155 -14.20 -6.35 5.46
N LEU A 156 -13.50 -6.45 6.59
CA LEU A 156 -14.12 -6.50 7.91
C LEU A 156 -14.88 -5.21 8.23
N ARG A 157 -14.34 -4.02 7.92
CA ARG A 157 -15.06 -2.74 8.07
C ARG A 157 -16.35 -2.68 7.23
N VAL A 158 -16.31 -3.14 5.98
CA VAL A 158 -17.51 -3.20 5.10
C VAL A 158 -18.56 -4.18 5.64
N LEU A 159 -18.17 -5.38 6.06
CA LEU A 159 -19.07 -6.37 6.67
C LEU A 159 -19.69 -5.85 7.98
N ALA A 160 -18.91 -5.10 8.77
CA ALA A 160 -19.36 -4.48 10.01
C ALA A 160 -20.39 -3.36 9.78
N ARG A 161 -20.13 -2.44 8.82
CA ARG A 161 -21.07 -1.38 8.43
C ARG A 161 -22.37 -1.94 7.86
N ARG A 162 -22.28 -3.03 7.08
CA ARG A 162 -23.45 -3.82 6.62
C ARG A 162 -24.17 -4.54 7.77
N ARG A 163 -23.57 -4.64 8.96
CA ARG A 163 -24.01 -5.42 10.12
C ARG A 163 -24.37 -6.87 9.77
N ALA A 164 -23.67 -7.44 8.77
CA ALA A 164 -24.02 -8.72 8.18
C ALA A 164 -22.81 -9.39 7.54
N VAL A 165 -22.63 -10.68 7.83
CA VAL A 165 -21.70 -11.56 7.12
C VAL A 165 -22.54 -12.57 6.33
N PRO A 166 -22.41 -12.66 5.00
CA PRO A 166 -23.11 -13.67 4.20
C PRO A 166 -22.80 -15.09 4.67
N GLN A 167 -23.78 -15.99 4.56
CA GLN A 167 -23.57 -17.40 4.94
C GLN A 167 -22.44 -18.03 4.11
N ASN A 168 -21.59 -18.82 4.77
CA ASN A 168 -20.42 -19.48 4.17
C ASN A 168 -19.37 -18.53 3.54
N THR A 169 -19.31 -17.26 3.98
CA THR A 169 -18.29 -16.30 3.51
C THR A 169 -16.88 -16.86 3.72
N THR A 170 -16.22 -17.19 2.61
CA THR A 170 -14.91 -17.84 2.57
C THR A 170 -14.09 -17.21 1.46
N PHE A 171 -12.84 -16.87 1.76
CA PHE A 171 -11.88 -16.30 0.82
C PHE A 171 -10.57 -17.09 0.85
N LEU A 172 -9.76 -16.98 -0.21
CA LEU A 172 -8.36 -17.40 -0.13
C LEU A 172 -7.58 -16.38 0.71
N ALA A 173 -6.65 -16.87 1.52
CA ALA A 173 -5.81 -16.06 2.40
C ALA A 173 -4.39 -16.65 2.47
N PHE A 174 -3.51 -16.02 3.26
CA PHE A 174 -2.23 -16.60 3.63
C PHE A 174 -2.28 -17.12 5.08
N ASP A 175 -1.70 -18.29 5.33
CA ASP A 175 -1.52 -18.80 6.69
C ASP A 175 -0.34 -18.09 7.39
N THR A 176 -0.10 -18.43 8.66
CA THR A 176 1.10 -17.99 9.39
C THR A 176 2.39 -18.59 8.86
N GLU A 177 2.41 -19.30 7.74
CA GLU A 177 3.62 -19.73 7.02
C GLU A 177 3.74 -19.12 5.62
N ALA A 178 2.86 -18.17 5.27
CA ALA A 178 2.74 -17.52 3.97
C ALA A 178 2.39 -18.48 2.81
N ARG A 179 1.81 -19.64 3.14
CA ARG A 179 1.19 -20.58 2.20
C ARG A 179 -0.24 -20.11 1.91
N VAL A 180 -0.73 -20.35 0.71
CA VAL A 180 -2.14 -20.05 0.35
C VAL A 180 -3.05 -21.04 1.07
N CYS A 181 -4.08 -20.55 1.74
CA CYS A 181 -5.04 -21.34 2.51
C CYS A 181 -6.44 -20.71 2.43
N THR A 182 -7.39 -21.18 3.24
CA THR A 182 -8.74 -20.59 3.33
C THR A 182 -8.92 -19.75 4.58
N SER A 183 -9.75 -18.71 4.49
CA SER A 183 -10.23 -17.96 5.65
C SER A 183 -11.73 -17.80 5.60
N THR A 184 -12.39 -18.22 6.68
CA THR A 184 -13.86 -18.19 6.85
C THR A 184 -14.27 -17.06 7.79
N TYR A 185 -15.46 -16.52 7.57
CA TYR A 185 -16.00 -15.37 8.31
C TYR A 185 -17.42 -15.68 8.80
N THR A 186 -17.66 -15.47 10.09
CA THR A 186 -18.93 -15.80 10.76
C THR A 186 -19.44 -14.59 11.54
N ALA A 187 -20.72 -14.26 11.35
CA ALA A 187 -21.39 -13.27 12.20
C ALA A 187 -21.74 -13.91 13.56
N MET A 188 -21.16 -13.39 14.64
CA MET A 188 -21.44 -13.82 16.02
C MET A 188 -22.56 -12.99 16.68
N GLY A 189 -23.21 -12.12 15.89
CA GLY A 189 -24.33 -11.27 16.32
C GLY A 189 -23.89 -9.94 16.93
N PHE A 190 -24.77 -9.36 17.74
CA PHE A 190 -24.51 -8.12 18.47
C PHE A 190 -24.21 -8.42 19.94
N GLN A 191 -23.28 -7.67 20.53
CA GLN A 191 -22.95 -7.72 21.95
C GLN A 191 -22.89 -6.30 22.52
N LYS A 192 -22.99 -6.17 23.84
CA LYS A 192 -22.76 -4.91 24.55
C LYS A 192 -21.31 -4.85 25.04
N GLN A 193 -20.65 -3.72 24.82
CA GLN A 193 -19.30 -3.46 25.31
C GLN A 193 -19.23 -2.06 25.95
N LEU A 194 -18.49 -1.93 27.05
CA LEU A 194 -18.14 -0.63 27.60
C LEU A 194 -16.94 -0.04 26.83
N VAL A 195 -17.08 1.18 26.31
CA VAL A 195 -15.98 1.97 25.73
C VAL A 195 -15.86 3.25 26.55
N GLY A 196 -14.75 3.42 27.26
CA GLY A 196 -14.59 4.45 28.28
C GLY A 196 -15.61 4.25 29.41
N MET A 197 -16.63 5.10 29.46
CA MET A 197 -17.75 5.02 30.41
C MET A 197 -19.11 4.77 29.71
N THR A 198 -19.12 4.56 28.39
CA THR A 198 -20.34 4.43 27.59
C THR A 198 -20.55 2.97 27.20
N GLU A 199 -21.71 2.40 27.53
CA GLU A 199 -22.12 1.10 26.98
C GLU A 199 -22.59 1.29 25.53
N VAL A 200 -22.01 0.53 24.60
CA VAL A 200 -22.33 0.56 23.17
C VAL A 200 -22.63 -0.84 22.64
N GLU A 201 -23.49 -0.90 21.62
CA GLU A 201 -23.70 -2.10 20.82
C GLU A 201 -22.54 -2.26 19.83
N VAL A 202 -21.97 -3.47 19.78
CA VAL A 202 -20.92 -3.85 18.84
C VAL A 202 -21.35 -5.07 18.03
N PHE A 203 -21.14 -5.02 16.72
CA PHE A 203 -21.32 -6.17 15.83
C PHE A 203 -20.05 -7.02 15.84
N VAL A 204 -20.20 -8.33 16.04
CA VAL A 204 -19.06 -9.23 16.26
C VAL A 204 -18.88 -10.15 15.05
N ILE A 205 -17.69 -10.08 14.44
CA ILE A 205 -17.26 -10.94 13.35
C ILE A 205 -16.15 -11.84 13.86
N GLU A 206 -16.35 -13.15 13.76
CA GLU A 206 -15.29 -14.13 13.92
C GLU A 206 -14.67 -14.43 12.55
N ARG A 207 -13.34 -14.44 12.48
CA ARG A 207 -12.55 -14.87 11.32
C ARG A 207 -11.65 -16.02 11.74
N ALA A 208 -11.76 -17.15 11.06
CA ALA A 208 -10.76 -18.22 11.16
C ALA A 208 -9.86 -18.22 9.91
N VAL A 209 -8.57 -18.52 10.11
CA VAL A 209 -7.62 -18.83 9.04
C VAL A 209 -7.25 -20.30 9.20
N CYS A 210 -7.61 -21.11 8.21
CA CYS A 210 -7.53 -22.56 8.24
C CYS A 210 -6.38 -23.04 7.32
N PRO A 211 -5.18 -23.32 7.87
CA PRO A 211 -4.10 -23.92 7.10
C PRO A 211 -4.43 -25.37 6.74
N ASP A 212 -3.81 -25.88 5.68
CA ASP A 212 -3.93 -27.29 5.28
C ASP A 212 -3.36 -28.26 6.34
N GLU A 213 -2.42 -27.77 7.16
CA GLU A 213 -1.78 -28.49 8.25
C GLU A 213 -1.77 -27.63 9.52
N GLY A 214 -2.27 -28.17 10.63
CA GLY A 214 -2.23 -27.53 11.95
C GLY A 214 -3.61 -27.21 12.52
N ILE A 215 -3.66 -26.22 13.42
CA ILE A 215 -4.89 -25.76 14.08
C ILE A 215 -5.28 -24.41 13.46
N PRO A 216 -6.56 -24.19 13.08
CA PRO A 216 -7.03 -22.89 12.62
C PRO A 216 -6.78 -21.79 13.64
N MET A 217 -6.34 -20.62 13.18
CA MET A 217 -6.19 -19.44 14.04
C MET A 217 -7.42 -18.57 13.93
N THR A 218 -8.02 -18.27 15.08
CA THR A 218 -9.29 -17.54 15.15
C THR A 218 -9.09 -16.17 15.80
N TRP A 219 -9.65 -15.14 15.17
CA TRP A 219 -9.76 -13.79 15.71
C TRP A 219 -11.22 -13.37 15.80
N GLN A 220 -11.57 -12.68 16.88
CA GLN A 220 -12.88 -12.06 17.06
C GLN A 220 -12.71 -10.54 17.02
N PHE A 221 -13.40 -9.91 16.08
CA PHE A 221 -13.40 -8.47 15.85
C PHE A 221 -14.76 -7.90 16.23
N TYR A 222 -14.75 -6.87 17.06
CA TYR A 222 -15.95 -6.21 17.58
C TYR A 222 -15.98 -4.80 17.01
N PHE A 223 -17.03 -4.46 16.27
CA PHE A 223 -17.11 -3.20 15.52
C PHE A 223 -18.27 -2.32 15.99
N LEU A 224 -18.01 -1.01 16.07
CA LEU A 224 -19.01 0.03 16.15
C LEU A 224 -19.80 0.12 14.82
N SER A 225 -20.96 0.76 14.85
CA SER A 225 -21.90 0.83 13.72
C SER A 225 -21.39 1.57 12.49
N ASP A 226 -20.36 2.40 12.64
CA ASP A 226 -19.66 3.13 11.59
C ASP A 226 -18.51 2.31 10.95
N GLY A 227 -18.16 1.16 11.54
CA GLY A 227 -17.06 0.30 11.12
C GLY A 227 -15.78 0.43 11.96
N HIS A 228 -15.72 1.31 12.98
CA HIS A 228 -14.55 1.39 13.87
C HIS A 228 -14.42 0.12 14.73
N LEU A 229 -13.18 -0.33 14.94
CA LEU A 229 -12.84 -1.53 15.71
C LEU A 229 -12.83 -1.22 17.22
N ALA A 230 -13.90 -1.59 17.92
CA ALA A 230 -14.04 -1.42 19.36
C ALA A 230 -13.17 -2.40 20.18
N ARG A 231 -12.93 -3.61 19.65
CA ARG A 231 -12.09 -4.64 20.29
C ARG A 231 -11.61 -5.68 19.27
N ARG A 232 -10.41 -6.21 19.48
CA ARG A 232 -9.88 -7.38 18.75
C ARG A 232 -9.26 -8.39 19.72
N VAL A 233 -9.71 -9.63 19.64
CA VAL A 233 -9.20 -10.78 20.40
C VAL A 233 -8.57 -11.77 19.41
N GLN A 234 -7.47 -12.42 19.80
CA GLN A 234 -6.99 -13.65 19.16
C GLN A 234 -7.24 -14.80 20.14
N VAL A 235 -7.89 -15.87 19.68
CA VAL A 235 -8.17 -17.03 20.54
C VAL A 235 -6.82 -17.67 20.96
N GLY A 236 -6.63 -17.84 22.27
CA GLY A 236 -5.38 -18.33 22.85
C GLY A 236 -4.30 -17.26 23.11
N SER A 237 -4.56 -15.98 22.83
CA SER A 237 -3.65 -14.87 23.20
C SER A 237 -4.03 -14.28 24.57
N PRO A 238 -3.05 -14.06 25.49
CA PRO A 238 -3.28 -13.36 26.76
C PRO A 238 -3.42 -11.83 26.58
N ALA A 239 -3.29 -11.33 25.35
CA ALA A 239 -3.40 -9.92 24.99
C ALA A 239 -4.63 -9.65 24.11
N THR A 240 -5.42 -8.64 24.48
CA THR A 240 -6.60 -8.14 23.76
C THR A 240 -6.36 -6.67 23.36
N MET A 241 -6.79 -6.27 22.16
CA MET A 241 -6.84 -4.86 21.77
C MET A 241 -8.19 -4.26 22.15
N LEU A 242 -8.21 -3.11 22.83
CA LEU A 242 -9.42 -2.38 23.23
C LEU A 242 -9.39 -0.92 22.78
N LEU A 243 -10.51 -0.43 22.26
CA LEU A 243 -10.78 0.99 22.07
C LEU A 243 -11.06 1.64 23.43
N GLN A 244 -10.33 2.68 23.80
CA GLN A 244 -10.48 3.34 25.11
C GLN A 244 -11.53 4.46 25.15
N GLN A 245 -11.78 5.10 24.01
CA GLN A 245 -12.71 6.23 23.87
C GLN A 245 -13.44 6.08 22.53
N LEU A 246 -14.71 6.48 22.47
CA LEU A 246 -15.44 6.44 21.20
C LEU A 246 -14.81 7.44 20.21
N PRO A 247 -14.73 7.11 18.90
CA PRO A 247 -14.33 8.07 17.89
C PRO A 247 -15.31 9.25 17.88
N VAL A 248 -14.80 10.44 17.60
CA VAL A 248 -15.67 11.58 17.28
C VAL A 248 -16.27 11.29 15.91
N LEU A 249 -17.56 10.98 15.89
CA LEU A 249 -18.34 10.92 14.66
C LEU A 249 -18.33 12.32 14.04
N ILE A 250 -17.53 12.48 12.98
CA ILE A 250 -17.72 13.57 12.02
C ILE A 250 -18.90 13.12 11.17
N ASP A 251 -20.04 13.79 11.31
CA ASP A 251 -21.14 13.59 10.38
C ASP A 251 -20.62 13.86 8.96
N VAL A 252 -20.83 12.89 8.07
CA VAL A 252 -20.54 13.10 6.65
C VAL A 252 -21.64 14.01 6.14
N ASP A 253 -21.35 15.31 6.03
CA ASP A 253 -22.21 16.30 5.39
C ASP A 253 -22.82 15.68 4.13
N GLU A 254 -24.16 15.70 4.01
CA GLU A 254 -24.82 15.24 2.80
C GLU A 254 -24.22 16.01 1.62
N VAL A 255 -23.52 15.31 0.73
CA VAL A 255 -22.78 15.94 -0.37
C VAL A 255 -23.78 16.62 -1.29
N GLU A 256 -23.98 17.93 -1.10
CA GLU A 256 -24.99 18.70 -1.82
C GLU A 256 -24.87 18.40 -3.32
N PRO A 257 -25.97 17.98 -3.98
CA PRO A 257 -25.90 17.47 -5.34
C PRO A 257 -25.35 18.56 -6.26
N ARG A 258 -24.11 18.36 -6.72
CA ARG A 258 -23.28 19.39 -7.39
C ARG A 258 -24.14 20.27 -8.29
N PRO A 259 -24.27 21.59 -8.01
CA PRO A 259 -25.27 22.43 -8.65
C PRO A 259 -25.12 22.36 -10.18
N VAL A 260 -26.14 21.81 -10.84
CA VAL A 260 -26.16 21.56 -12.28
C VAL A 260 -26.42 22.89 -13.00
N PHE A 261 -25.39 23.74 -13.03
CA PHE A 261 -25.39 24.98 -13.78
C PHE A 261 -25.63 24.67 -15.25
N LYS A 262 -26.84 24.96 -15.74
CA LYS A 262 -27.13 24.99 -17.18
C LYS A 262 -26.17 26.00 -17.81
N LYS A 263 -25.19 25.50 -18.57
CA LYS A 263 -24.25 26.35 -19.33
C LYS A 263 -25.07 27.20 -20.29
N LYS A 264 -25.32 28.46 -19.94
CA LYS A 264 -25.73 29.47 -20.90
C LYS A 264 -24.59 29.62 -21.92
N PRO A 265 -24.86 29.74 -23.23
CA PRO A 265 -23.86 30.24 -24.15
C PRO A 265 -23.40 31.63 -23.67
N LEU A 266 -22.10 31.85 -23.63
CA LEU A 266 -21.51 33.11 -23.20
C LEU A 266 -21.31 33.99 -24.44
N ASP A 267 -22.21 34.94 -24.66
CA ASP A 267 -22.11 35.89 -25.78
C ASP A 267 -21.14 37.03 -25.42
N TRP A 268 -19.85 36.68 -25.47
CA TRP A 268 -18.74 37.49 -24.97
C TRP A 268 -18.46 38.75 -25.80
N GLU A 269 -19.10 38.91 -26.96
CA GLU A 269 -19.04 40.12 -27.78
C GLU A 269 -20.02 41.22 -27.29
N GLU A 270 -21.10 40.85 -26.57
CA GLU A 270 -22.03 41.80 -25.95
C GLU A 270 -21.68 42.15 -24.49
N ASP A 271 -20.91 41.30 -23.80
CA ASP A 271 -20.48 41.56 -22.41
C ASP A 271 -19.31 42.57 -22.37
N VAL A 272 -19.66 43.83 -22.10
CA VAL A 272 -18.72 44.96 -22.01
C VAL A 272 -17.61 44.77 -20.98
N GLN A 273 -17.86 44.03 -19.88
CA GLN A 273 -16.83 43.76 -18.86
C GLN A 273 -15.82 42.70 -19.35
N LEU A 274 -16.30 41.62 -19.97
CA LEU A 274 -15.45 40.60 -20.59
C LEU A 274 -14.65 41.16 -21.77
N TYR A 275 -15.29 41.96 -22.62
CA TYR A 275 -14.65 42.63 -23.75
C TYR A 275 -13.51 43.57 -23.30
N SER A 276 -13.72 44.34 -22.22
CA SER A 276 -12.66 45.17 -21.62
C SER A 276 -11.45 44.34 -21.17
N GLN A 277 -11.68 43.25 -20.42
CA GLN A 277 -10.60 42.37 -19.95
C GLN A 277 -9.83 41.69 -21.09
N PHE A 278 -10.51 41.41 -22.21
CA PHE A 278 -9.89 40.85 -23.41
C PHE A 278 -9.02 41.88 -24.16
N LEU A 279 -9.44 43.15 -24.21
CA LEU A 279 -8.65 44.25 -24.78
C LEU A 279 -7.40 44.56 -23.94
N ASP A 280 -7.52 44.64 -22.61
CA ASP A 280 -6.35 44.84 -21.73
C ASP A 280 -5.30 43.74 -21.91
N ARG A 281 -5.73 42.48 -22.04
CA ARG A 281 -4.83 41.38 -22.40
C ARG A 281 -4.16 41.60 -23.75
N LYS A 282 -4.87 42.05 -24.79
CA LYS A 282 -4.27 42.37 -26.10
C LYS A 282 -3.18 43.45 -26.02
N VAL A 283 -3.36 44.46 -25.17
CA VAL A 283 -2.33 45.50 -24.95
C VAL A 283 -1.08 44.92 -24.28
N SER A 284 -1.21 43.98 -23.34
CA SER A 284 -0.04 43.38 -22.67
C SER A 284 0.89 42.56 -23.57
N TRP A 285 0.40 42.01 -24.69
CA TRP A 285 1.25 41.25 -25.63
C TRP A 285 2.30 42.12 -26.33
N GLY A 286 2.09 43.44 -26.43
CA GLY A 286 3.05 44.36 -27.03
C GLY A 286 4.39 44.48 -26.28
N LEU A 287 4.43 44.11 -24.98
CA LEU A 287 5.63 44.22 -24.14
C LEU A 287 6.28 42.87 -23.81
N LEU A 288 5.57 41.74 -23.94
CA LEU A 288 6.12 40.42 -23.64
C LEU A 288 6.99 39.85 -24.78
N TYR A 289 6.71 40.22 -26.03
CA TYR A 289 7.50 39.75 -27.20
C TYR A 289 8.99 40.17 -27.14
N CYS A 290 9.32 41.27 -26.46
CA CYS A 290 10.71 41.68 -26.24
C CYS A 290 11.45 40.88 -25.15
N LEU A 291 10.73 40.16 -24.28
CA LEU A 291 11.33 39.37 -23.19
C LEU A 291 11.50 37.88 -23.55
N CYS A 292 10.59 37.30 -24.34
CA CYS A 292 10.76 35.90 -24.78
C CYS A 292 11.95 35.70 -25.74
N HIS A 293 12.35 36.73 -26.49
CA HIS A 293 13.41 36.62 -27.50
C HIS A 293 14.85 36.60 -26.93
N VAL A 294 15.00 36.68 -25.60
CA VAL A 294 16.29 36.60 -24.88
C VAL A 294 16.42 35.29 -24.09
N CYS A 295 15.33 34.67 -23.65
CA CYS A 295 15.37 33.49 -22.79
C CYS A 295 15.47 32.14 -23.52
N PHE A 296 15.24 32.09 -24.84
CA PHE A 296 15.23 30.83 -25.61
C PHE A 296 16.63 30.36 -26.08
N HIS A 297 17.70 30.83 -25.46
CA HIS A 297 19.08 30.46 -25.84
C HIS A 297 20.03 30.29 -24.64
N MET A 298 19.62 29.49 -23.66
CA MET A 298 20.48 28.92 -22.60
C MET A 298 20.10 27.46 -22.27
N GLU A 299 19.80 26.65 -23.29
CA GLU A 299 20.28 25.26 -23.20
C GLU A 299 21.80 25.27 -23.36
N LEU A 300 22.49 24.39 -22.62
CA LEU A 300 23.92 24.08 -22.77
C LEU A 300 24.87 25.29 -22.70
N TYR A 301 25.34 25.66 -21.50
CA TYR A 301 26.77 25.88 -21.19
C TYR A 301 26.95 26.11 -19.66
N PHE A 302 28.20 26.12 -19.18
CA PHE A 302 28.57 26.44 -17.78
C PHE A 302 28.04 25.53 -16.65
N SER A 303 28.28 24.22 -16.78
CA SER A 303 28.75 23.40 -15.65
C SER A 303 30.22 23.03 -15.82
N LEU A 304 31.09 24.04 -15.99
CA LEU A 304 32.55 23.95 -15.88
C LEU A 304 33.18 25.34 -15.68
N LEU A 305 34.16 25.42 -14.76
CA LEU A 305 35.20 26.46 -14.62
C LEU A 305 34.78 27.92 -14.34
N GLN A 306 34.85 28.32 -13.07
CA GLN A 306 36.08 28.91 -12.49
C GLN A 306 36.35 28.15 -11.17
N VAL A 307 37.58 27.79 -10.79
CA VAL A 307 38.72 28.67 -10.47
C VAL A 307 40.00 28.28 -11.25
N PRO A 308 40.78 29.26 -11.74
CA PRO A 308 42.13 29.01 -12.25
C PRO A 308 43.22 29.33 -11.21
N SER A 309 44.08 28.36 -10.90
CA SER A 309 45.47 28.65 -10.52
C SER A 309 46.42 27.46 -10.75
N GLN A 310 47.51 27.76 -11.46
CA GLN A 310 48.82 27.10 -11.42
C GLN A 310 49.07 25.71 -12.08
N TRP A 311 49.72 25.80 -13.26
CA TRP A 311 50.92 25.06 -13.73
C TRP A 311 50.84 24.19 -15.03
N SER A 312 51.70 24.59 -15.98
CA SER A 312 52.49 23.76 -16.92
C SER A 312 51.85 23.03 -18.13
N TYR A 313 52.07 23.63 -19.30
CA TYR A 313 52.19 23.01 -20.65
C TYR A 313 53.63 22.44 -20.87
N PRO A 314 54.00 21.79 -22.02
CA PRO A 314 53.26 21.47 -23.25
C PRO A 314 53.44 20.00 -23.80
N ALA A 315 52.89 19.78 -25.01
CA ALA A 315 53.11 18.68 -25.98
C ALA A 315 52.40 17.33 -25.72
N GLY A 316 51.89 16.62 -26.74
CA GLY A 316 51.78 16.90 -28.18
C GLY A 316 50.92 15.83 -28.91
N PRO A 317 50.39 16.07 -30.12
CA PRO A 317 49.29 15.28 -30.67
C PRO A 317 49.70 14.05 -31.50
N ARG A 318 48.92 12.96 -31.41
CA ARG A 318 48.84 11.90 -32.46
C ARG A 318 47.41 11.35 -32.61
N PHE A 319 46.95 11.27 -33.86
CA PHE A 319 45.72 10.59 -34.28
C PHE A 319 45.90 9.07 -34.34
N PRO A 320 44.78 8.31 -34.33
CA PRO A 320 44.72 7.04 -35.05
C PRO A 320 43.44 6.86 -35.88
N ARG A 321 43.56 6.64 -37.20
CA ARG A 321 42.59 5.82 -37.96
C ARG A 321 43.12 5.26 -39.28
N ALA A 322 43.19 3.93 -39.31
CA ALA A 322 42.89 2.99 -40.40
C ALA A 322 43.40 3.23 -41.85
N GLY A 323 44.24 2.28 -42.27
CA GLY A 323 44.41 1.76 -43.63
C GLY A 323 45.64 0.84 -43.63
N PHE A 324 45.75 -0.25 -44.38
CA PHE A 324 44.89 -1.10 -45.23
C PHE A 324 45.84 -2.24 -45.69
N LEU A 325 45.35 -3.41 -46.13
CA LEU A 325 46.10 -4.51 -46.81
C LEU A 325 47.11 -5.38 -46.00
N GLN A 326 46.69 -6.63 -45.73
CA GLN A 326 47.24 -7.93 -46.19
C GLN A 326 48.67 -8.06 -46.83
N PRO A 327 49.27 -9.29 -46.91
CA PRO A 327 48.96 -10.59 -46.27
C PRO A 327 50.21 -11.39 -45.75
N GLN A 328 50.03 -12.68 -45.37
CA GLN A 328 50.95 -13.86 -45.51
C GLN A 328 52.49 -13.69 -45.27
N GLU A 329 53.21 -14.51 -44.47
CA GLU A 329 53.28 -15.98 -44.45
C GLU A 329 53.81 -16.61 -43.11
N ARG A 330 54.02 -17.94 -43.14
CA ARG A 330 54.65 -18.86 -42.17
C ARG A 330 55.98 -18.31 -41.59
N MET A 331 56.44 -18.67 -40.38
CA MET A 331 56.65 -20.04 -39.87
C MET A 331 56.65 -20.14 -38.33
N ASN A 332 56.33 -21.35 -37.84
CA ASN A 332 56.74 -21.88 -36.53
C ASN A 332 58.15 -22.53 -36.72
N PRO A 333 59.04 -22.61 -35.71
CA PRO A 333 58.72 -23.40 -34.53
C PRO A 333 59.25 -22.91 -33.16
N HIS A 334 58.62 -23.46 -32.11
CA HIS A 334 59.18 -23.85 -30.81
C HIS A 334 60.55 -24.58 -30.89
N PRO A 335 61.29 -24.86 -29.78
CA PRO A 335 60.93 -24.73 -28.35
C PRO A 335 61.99 -23.87 -27.57
N HIS A 336 62.29 -23.95 -26.25
CA HIS A 336 61.88 -24.79 -25.11
C HIS A 336 62.20 -24.09 -23.75
N ILE A 337 61.81 -24.73 -22.64
CA ILE A 337 62.52 -24.91 -21.33
C ILE A 337 63.58 -23.84 -20.95
N HIS A 338 63.45 -23.16 -19.79
CA HIS A 338 63.40 -23.81 -18.47
C HIS A 338 62.40 -23.27 -17.46
#